data_AF-A0A0A2DLE0-F1
#
_entry.id   AF-A0A0A2DLE0-F1
#
_cell.length_a   1.000
_cell.length_b   1.000
_cell.length_c   1.000
_cell.angle_alpha   90.00
_cell.angle_beta   90.00
_cell.angle_gamma   90.00
#
_symmetry.space_group_name_H-M   'P 1'
#
loop_
_entity.id
_entity.type
_entity.pdbx_description
1 polymer ?
#
loop_
_entity_poly.entity_id
_entity_poly.type
_entity_poly.pdbx_seq_one_letter_code
_entity_poly.pdbx_strand_id
1 'polypeptide(L)'
;MKHSFSTLFHLCLLLLAGSFLISSCKGEDPDIIFDFYPLNIEIEVADKEGRDLLDANTPGNLLSQDVTATFLGKTFKMGERIDRPTPDVFRAYMPTFHGLLIGTNKNGRKVLYFGELAGDSTFESEKLVLNWGNGWPEDVITINQKAHRKKNDIKVKRSFYLNGKQVSRPIKIVKG
;
A
#
# COMPACT_ATOMS: atom_id res chain seq x y z
N MET A 1 73.95 25.91 20.76
CA MET A 1 72.47 25.99 20.77
C MET A 1 71.93 26.45 19.41
N LYS A 2 71.95 25.59 18.38
CA LYS A 2 71.33 25.91 17.06
C LYS A 2 70.53 24.74 16.47
N HIS A 3 70.65 23.54 17.04
CA HIS A 3 69.97 22.33 16.53
C HIS A 3 68.55 22.11 17.08
N SER A 4 68.15 22.78 18.17
CA SER A 4 66.81 22.61 18.79
C SER A 4 65.70 23.43 18.11
N PHE A 5 66.05 24.54 17.44
CA PHE A 5 65.05 25.43 16.82
C PHE A 5 64.58 24.94 15.44
N SER A 6 65.47 24.25 14.70
CA SER A 6 65.15 23.71 13.38
C SER A 6 64.21 22.50 13.45
N THR A 7 64.38 21.63 14.44
CA THR A 7 63.52 20.45 14.64
C THR A 7 62.11 20.84 15.11
N LEU A 8 61.98 21.87 15.96
CA LEU A 8 60.66 22.41 16.35
C LEU A 8 59.89 23.03 15.16
N PHE A 9 60.60 23.73 14.27
CA PHE A 9 59.98 24.37 13.11
C PHE A 9 59.46 23.35 12.07
N HIS A 10 60.21 22.26 11.85
CA HIS A 10 59.77 21.17 10.96
C HIS A 10 58.64 20.34 11.58
N LEU A 11 58.61 20.16 12.90
CA LEU A 11 57.51 19.48 13.60
C LEU A 11 56.19 20.30 13.52
N CYS A 12 56.28 21.63 13.60
CA CYS A 12 55.13 22.53 13.42
C CYS A 12 54.60 22.52 11.96
N LEU A 13 55.49 22.46 10.96
CA LEU A 13 55.08 22.38 9.56
C LEU A 13 54.40 21.04 9.22
N LEU A 14 54.86 19.93 9.82
CA LEU A 14 54.22 18.61 9.68
C LEU A 14 52.85 18.54 10.38
N LEU A 15 52.67 19.24 11.52
CA LEU A 15 51.39 19.33 12.22
C LEU A 15 50.37 20.25 11.49
N LEU A 16 50.83 21.32 10.83
CA LEU A 16 49.98 22.16 9.98
C LEU A 16 49.66 21.52 8.61
N ALA A 17 50.57 20.73 8.05
CA ALA A 17 50.32 19.99 6.80
C ALA A 17 49.41 18.77 7.00
N GLY A 18 49.41 18.18 8.20
CA GLY A 18 48.52 17.05 8.55
C GLY A 18 47.06 17.44 8.81
N SER A 19 46.75 18.73 9.02
CA SER A 19 45.41 19.20 9.37
C SER A 19 44.50 19.47 8.17
N PHE A 20 45.00 19.39 6.93
CA PHE A 20 44.21 19.60 5.70
C PHE A 20 43.65 18.33 5.06
N LEU A 21 43.89 17.14 5.63
CA LEU A 21 43.40 15.87 5.06
C LEU A 21 42.10 15.34 5.69
N ILE A 22 41.50 16.06 6.64
CA ILE A 22 40.14 15.77 7.13
C ILE A 22 39.11 16.62 6.37
N SER A 23 39.19 16.63 5.04
CA SER A 23 38.01 16.93 4.25
C SER A 23 37.06 15.76 4.47
N SER A 24 36.19 15.88 5.47
CA SER A 24 35.06 14.97 5.66
C SER A 24 34.34 14.91 4.33
N CYS A 25 34.53 13.83 3.58
CA CYS A 25 33.65 13.47 2.49
C CYS A 25 32.26 13.55 3.09
N LYS A 26 31.43 14.47 2.59
CA LYS A 26 29.99 14.40 2.81
C LYS A 26 29.60 13.04 2.26
N GLY A 27 29.54 12.03 3.14
CA GLY A 27 29.02 10.73 2.79
C GLY A 27 27.64 11.01 2.22
N GLU A 28 27.45 10.65 0.96
CA GLU A 28 26.12 10.64 0.38
C GLU A 28 25.24 9.85 1.35
N ASP A 29 24.19 10.49 1.87
CA ASP A 29 23.25 9.79 2.74
C ASP A 29 22.81 8.53 1.98
N PRO A 30 22.93 7.33 2.56
CA PRO A 30 22.57 6.11 1.85
C PRO A 30 21.13 6.24 1.37
N ASP A 31 20.89 5.99 0.09
CA ASP A 31 19.55 6.02 -0.50
C ASP A 31 18.64 5.05 0.28
N ILE A 32 17.80 5.59 1.16
CA ILE A 32 16.85 4.80 1.96
C ILE A 32 15.75 4.33 1.01
N ILE A 33 15.73 3.03 0.73
CA ILE A 33 14.59 2.37 0.09
C ILE A 33 13.53 2.14 1.15
N PHE A 34 12.35 2.72 0.96
CA PHE A 34 11.23 2.54 1.88
C PHE A 34 10.30 1.45 1.40
N ASP A 35 9.96 0.50 2.27
CA ASP A 35 8.93 -0.50 2.04
C ASP A 35 7.54 0.10 2.29
N PHE A 36 6.69 0.10 1.26
CA PHE A 36 5.30 0.53 1.38
C PHE A 36 4.38 -0.67 1.51
N TYR A 37 3.72 -0.81 2.65
CA TYR A 37 2.71 -1.84 2.81
C TYR A 37 1.57 -1.61 1.82
N PRO A 38 1.26 -2.61 0.95
CA PRO A 38 0.23 -2.44 -0.05
C PRO A 38 -1.15 -2.11 0.52
N LEU A 39 -1.96 -1.49 -0.32
CA LEU A 39 -3.35 -1.24 0.00
C LEU A 39 -4.21 -2.39 -0.51
N ASN A 40 -4.77 -3.13 0.43
CA ASN A 40 -5.87 -4.06 0.21
C ASN A 40 -7.18 -3.40 0.67
N ILE A 41 -8.20 -3.42 -0.18
CA ILE A 41 -9.56 -3.01 0.19
C ILE A 41 -10.30 -4.27 0.65
N GLU A 42 -10.66 -4.29 1.93
CA GLU A 42 -11.43 -5.37 2.56
C GLU A 42 -12.88 -4.93 2.70
N ILE A 43 -13.78 -5.73 2.14
CA ILE A 43 -15.22 -5.43 2.11
C ILE A 43 -15.97 -6.61 2.72
N GLU A 44 -16.64 -6.36 3.84
CA GLU A 44 -17.64 -7.26 4.43
C GLU A 44 -18.99 -6.97 3.78
N VAL A 45 -19.68 -8.02 3.32
CA VAL A 45 -21.01 -7.89 2.70
C VAL A 45 -21.99 -8.72 3.49
N ALA A 46 -23.02 -8.07 4.02
CA ALA A 46 -24.04 -8.72 4.84
C ALA A 46 -25.45 -8.38 4.34
N ASP A 47 -26.43 -9.20 4.70
CA ASP A 47 -27.83 -8.83 4.52
C ASP A 47 -28.33 -7.90 5.64
N LYS A 48 -29.61 -7.48 5.57
CA LYS A 48 -30.26 -6.63 6.57
C LYS A 48 -30.32 -7.26 7.97
N GLU A 49 -30.27 -8.60 8.05
CA GLU A 49 -30.23 -9.37 9.29
C GLU A 49 -28.80 -9.54 9.83
N GLY A 50 -27.79 -9.13 9.07
CA GLY A 50 -26.38 -9.21 9.45
C GLY A 50 -25.71 -10.54 9.11
N ARG A 51 -26.34 -11.40 8.31
CA ARG A 51 -25.74 -12.66 7.83
C ARG A 51 -24.75 -12.37 6.71
N ASP A 52 -23.64 -13.10 6.72
CA ASP A 52 -22.55 -12.95 5.75
C ASP A 52 -22.98 -13.44 4.36
N LEU A 53 -23.07 -12.54 3.39
CA LEU A 53 -23.46 -12.85 2.01
C LEU A 53 -22.32 -13.45 1.17
N LEU A 54 -21.13 -13.58 1.75
CA LEU A 54 -19.98 -14.29 1.18
C LEU A 54 -19.81 -15.69 1.79
N ASP A 55 -20.70 -16.09 2.70
CA ASP A 55 -20.79 -17.45 3.21
C ASP A 55 -21.68 -18.30 2.29
N ALA A 56 -21.18 -19.48 1.89
CA ALA A 56 -21.91 -20.43 1.06
C ALA A 56 -23.19 -20.95 1.71
N ASN A 57 -23.26 -20.92 3.05
CA ASN A 57 -24.42 -21.39 3.81
C ASN A 57 -25.52 -20.33 3.96
N THR A 58 -25.25 -19.08 3.58
CA THR A 58 -26.26 -18.01 3.61
C THR A 58 -27.18 -18.12 2.39
N PRO A 59 -28.50 -18.25 2.56
CA PRO A 59 -29.42 -18.20 1.42
C PRO A 59 -29.33 -16.88 0.67
N GLY A 60 -29.27 -16.95 -0.66
CA GLY A 60 -29.11 -15.74 -1.50
C GLY A 60 -27.71 -15.13 -1.44
N ASN A 61 -26.69 -15.89 -1.05
CA ASN A 61 -25.29 -15.45 -1.09
C ASN A 61 -24.84 -15.04 -2.51
N LEU A 62 -23.73 -14.32 -2.55
CA LEU A 62 -23.16 -13.75 -3.76
C LEU A 62 -22.23 -14.69 -4.53
N LEU A 63 -21.95 -15.91 -4.03
CA LEU A 63 -20.91 -16.78 -4.59
C LEU A 63 -21.22 -17.28 -6.00
N SER A 64 -22.50 -17.35 -6.36
CA SER A 64 -22.98 -17.74 -7.70
C SER A 64 -23.30 -16.55 -8.60
N GLN A 65 -23.14 -15.31 -8.12
CA GLN A 65 -23.46 -14.11 -8.86
C GLN A 65 -22.26 -13.59 -9.63
N ASP A 66 -22.50 -12.86 -10.73
CA ASP A 66 -21.46 -12.22 -11.53
C ASP A 66 -20.98 -10.91 -10.89
N VAL A 67 -20.49 -11.00 -9.64
CA VAL A 67 -19.94 -9.84 -8.92
C VAL A 67 -18.67 -9.37 -9.63
N THR A 68 -18.60 -8.07 -9.92
CA THR A 68 -17.45 -7.43 -10.56
C THR A 68 -17.05 -6.15 -9.83
N ALA A 69 -15.78 -5.81 -9.95
CA ALA A 69 -15.22 -4.54 -9.51
C ALA A 69 -14.65 -3.79 -10.71
N THR A 70 -15.04 -2.52 -10.91
CA THR A 70 -14.43 -1.63 -11.89
C THR A 70 -13.55 -0.60 -11.19
N PHE A 71 -12.29 -0.51 -11.60
CA PHE A 71 -11.29 0.40 -11.04
C PHE A 71 -10.36 0.89 -12.16
N LEU A 72 -10.12 2.20 -12.25
CA LEU A 72 -9.31 2.80 -13.32
C LEU A 72 -9.74 2.34 -14.74
N GLY A 73 -11.05 2.20 -14.95
CA GLY A 73 -11.63 1.78 -16.23
C GLY A 73 -11.46 0.29 -16.57
N LYS A 74 -10.88 -0.52 -15.68
CA LYS A 74 -10.76 -1.98 -15.85
C LYS A 74 -11.75 -2.70 -14.96
N THR A 75 -12.40 -3.73 -15.49
CA THR A 75 -13.35 -4.57 -14.76
C THR A 75 -12.69 -5.90 -14.39
N PHE A 76 -12.90 -6.32 -13.15
CA PHE A 76 -12.35 -7.54 -12.57
C PHE A 76 -13.48 -8.38 -12.01
N LYS A 77 -13.65 -9.62 -12.50
CA LYS A 77 -14.67 -10.53 -11.98
C LYS A 77 -14.20 -11.18 -10.68
N MET A 78 -15.13 -11.37 -9.75
CA MET A 78 -14.87 -12.05 -8.49
C MET A 78 -14.31 -13.46 -8.74
N GLY A 79 -13.13 -13.74 -8.18
CA GLY A 79 -12.48 -15.06 -8.28
C GLY A 79 -11.76 -15.31 -9.60
N GLU A 80 -11.76 -14.34 -10.53
CA GLU A 80 -11.02 -14.46 -11.78
C GLU A 80 -9.52 -14.44 -11.54
N ARG A 81 -8.82 -15.39 -12.15
CA ARG A 81 -7.36 -15.46 -12.07
C ARG A 81 -6.77 -14.38 -12.98
N ILE A 82 -5.99 -13.49 -12.39
CA ILE A 82 -5.18 -12.53 -13.16
C ILE A 82 -3.84 -13.19 -13.49
N ASP A 83 -3.53 -13.29 -14.79
CA ASP A 83 -2.22 -13.74 -15.25
C ASP A 83 -1.15 -12.72 -14.88
N ARG A 84 -0.04 -13.21 -14.33
CA ARG A 84 1.04 -12.38 -13.79
C ARG A 84 2.36 -12.73 -14.44
N PRO A 85 3.17 -11.72 -14.79
CA PRO A 85 4.60 -11.94 -14.98
C PRO A 85 5.20 -12.48 -13.67
N THR A 86 6.04 -13.50 -13.76
CA THR A 86 6.88 -13.92 -12.63
C THR A 86 7.77 -12.75 -12.20
N PRO A 87 7.73 -12.33 -10.93
CA PRO A 87 8.60 -11.25 -10.49
C PRO A 87 10.06 -11.72 -10.52
N ASP A 88 10.92 -10.91 -11.12
CA ASP A 88 12.37 -11.04 -10.94
C ASP A 88 12.71 -10.92 -9.44
N VAL A 89 13.81 -11.55 -9.00
CA VAL A 89 14.17 -11.61 -7.57
C VAL A 89 14.52 -10.21 -7.04
N PHE A 90 13.55 -9.51 -6.43
CA PHE A 90 13.74 -8.22 -5.76
C PHE A 90 13.89 -8.38 -4.24
N ARG A 91 14.67 -7.51 -3.61
CA ARG A 91 14.84 -7.44 -2.14
C ARG A 91 13.68 -6.73 -1.42
N ALA A 92 12.81 -6.03 -2.15
CA ALA A 92 11.67 -5.28 -1.64
C ALA A 92 10.34 -6.03 -1.90
N TYR A 93 9.36 -5.88 -1.01
CA TYR A 93 8.03 -6.48 -1.22
C TYR A 93 7.31 -5.76 -2.37
N MET A 94 7.04 -6.48 -3.46
CA MET A 94 6.32 -5.94 -4.59
C MET A 94 4.83 -6.29 -4.48
N PRO A 95 3.92 -5.29 -4.42
CA PRO A 95 2.49 -5.53 -4.38
C PRO A 95 2.07 -6.37 -5.58
N THR A 96 1.36 -7.47 -5.33
CA THR A 96 0.91 -8.34 -6.39
C THR A 96 -0.59 -8.18 -6.61
N PHE A 97 -0.98 -7.46 -7.67
CA PHE A 97 -2.39 -7.15 -7.90
C PHE A 97 -3.22 -8.40 -8.26
N HIS A 98 -4.25 -8.69 -7.47
CA HIS A 98 -5.14 -9.86 -7.52
C HIS A 98 -6.52 -9.58 -8.15
N GLY A 99 -6.90 -8.32 -8.39
CA GLY A 99 -8.26 -8.01 -8.82
C GLY A 99 -9.23 -8.13 -7.66
N LEU A 100 -10.40 -8.76 -7.90
CA LEU A 100 -11.44 -8.99 -6.91
C LEU A 100 -11.48 -10.48 -6.51
N LEU A 101 -11.19 -10.79 -5.26
CA LEU A 101 -11.19 -12.16 -4.74
C LEU A 101 -12.00 -12.28 -3.46
N ILE A 102 -12.47 -13.48 -3.14
CA ILE A 102 -12.95 -13.80 -1.80
C ILE A 102 -11.77 -14.28 -0.96
N GLY A 103 -11.66 -13.79 0.26
CA GLY A 103 -10.76 -14.36 1.24
C GLY A 103 -11.36 -14.32 2.63
N THR A 104 -10.51 -14.55 3.62
CA THR A 104 -10.88 -14.50 5.03
C THR A 104 -10.04 -13.40 5.69
N ASN A 105 -10.65 -12.53 6.48
CA ASN A 105 -9.92 -11.51 7.25
C ASN A 105 -9.35 -12.08 8.54
N LYS A 106 -8.54 -11.29 9.25
CA LYS A 106 -7.89 -11.70 10.52
C LYS A 106 -8.85 -12.15 11.62
N ASN A 107 -10.13 -11.78 11.52
CA ASN A 107 -11.17 -12.14 12.48
C ASN A 107 -11.93 -13.41 12.04
N GLY A 108 -11.51 -14.08 10.97
CA GLY A 108 -12.17 -15.28 10.46
C GLY A 108 -13.40 -15.02 9.58
N ARG A 109 -13.76 -13.77 9.29
CA ARG A 109 -14.93 -13.41 8.46
C ARG A 109 -14.59 -13.48 6.97
N LYS A 110 -15.55 -13.88 6.14
CA LYS A 110 -15.39 -13.81 4.68
C LYS A 110 -15.47 -12.36 4.24
N VAL A 111 -14.59 -11.99 3.31
CA VAL A 111 -14.53 -10.63 2.76
C VAL A 111 -14.22 -10.69 1.27
N LEU A 112 -14.69 -9.70 0.53
CA LEU A 112 -14.13 -9.37 -0.76
C LEU A 112 -12.83 -8.58 -0.54
N TYR A 113 -11.77 -9.04 -1.17
CA TYR A 113 -10.49 -8.36 -1.28
C TYR A 113 -10.38 -7.74 -2.67
N PHE A 114 -10.04 -6.45 -2.71
CA PHE A 114 -9.60 -5.78 -3.94
C PHE A 114 -8.19 -5.19 -3.75
N GLY A 115 -7.27 -5.55 -4.64
CA GLY A 115 -5.85 -5.21 -4.51
C GLY A 115 -4.98 -6.41 -4.86
N GLU A 116 -3.69 -6.46 -4.53
CA GLU A 116 -2.91 -5.44 -3.82
C GLU A 116 -2.66 -4.20 -4.69
N LEU A 117 -3.03 -3.02 -4.20
CA LEU A 117 -2.67 -1.74 -4.80
C LEU A 117 -1.34 -1.23 -4.22
N ALA A 118 -0.54 -0.56 -5.03
CA ALA A 118 0.75 -0.04 -4.57
C ALA A 118 0.58 0.96 -3.41
N GLY A 119 1.32 0.73 -2.32
CA GLY A 119 1.14 1.46 -1.07
C GLY A 119 1.62 2.91 -1.12
N ASP A 120 2.43 3.26 -2.12
CA ASP A 120 2.94 4.61 -2.39
C ASP A 120 2.20 5.36 -3.50
N SER A 121 1.22 4.70 -4.16
CA SER A 121 0.37 5.35 -5.16
C SER A 121 -0.39 6.53 -4.56
N THR A 122 -0.60 7.55 -5.39
CA THR A 122 -1.49 8.66 -5.06
C THR A 122 -2.83 8.43 -5.71
N PHE A 123 -3.89 8.36 -4.89
CA PHE A 123 -5.27 8.30 -5.33
C PHE A 123 -5.99 9.54 -4.81
N GLU A 124 -6.58 10.31 -5.71
CA GLU A 124 -7.37 11.51 -5.39
C GLU A 124 -8.81 11.26 -5.85
N SER A 125 -9.65 10.79 -4.93
CA SER A 125 -11.03 10.40 -5.19
C SER A 125 -11.21 9.31 -6.25
N GLU A 126 -10.28 8.35 -6.31
CA GLU A 126 -10.36 7.21 -7.24
C GLU A 126 -11.53 6.28 -6.85
N LYS A 127 -12.26 5.76 -7.84
CA LYS A 127 -13.48 4.99 -7.59
C LYS A 127 -13.28 3.51 -7.87
N LEU A 128 -13.58 2.70 -6.86
CA LEU A 128 -13.82 1.27 -7.00
C LEU A 128 -15.34 1.05 -7.03
N VAL A 129 -15.88 0.68 -8.18
CA VAL A 129 -17.31 0.44 -8.38
C VAL A 129 -17.60 -1.05 -8.30
N LEU A 130 -18.46 -1.47 -7.38
CA LEU A 130 -18.90 -2.84 -7.20
C LEU A 130 -20.26 -3.04 -7.86
N ASN A 131 -20.31 -3.92 -8.85
CA ASN A 131 -21.55 -4.41 -9.43
C ASN A 131 -21.82 -5.83 -8.93
N TRP A 132 -23.02 -6.07 -8.43
CA TRP A 132 -23.38 -7.31 -7.73
C TRP A 132 -23.87 -8.43 -8.65
N GLY A 133 -24.12 -8.16 -9.93
CA GLY A 133 -24.56 -9.15 -10.91
C GLY A 133 -26.00 -9.69 -10.71
N ASN A 134 -26.72 -9.23 -9.68
CA ASN A 134 -28.04 -9.71 -9.31
C ASN A 134 -29.14 -8.63 -9.37
N GLY A 135 -28.84 -7.49 -10.01
CA GLY A 135 -29.76 -6.35 -10.13
C GLY A 135 -29.77 -5.40 -8.94
N TRP A 136 -29.01 -5.67 -7.86
CA TRP A 136 -28.82 -4.68 -6.81
C TRP A 136 -28.09 -3.44 -7.33
N PRO A 137 -28.42 -2.25 -6.79
CA PRO A 137 -27.66 -1.05 -7.07
C PRO A 137 -26.17 -1.25 -6.78
N GLU A 138 -25.33 -0.67 -7.64
CA GLU A 138 -23.89 -0.65 -7.46
C GLU A 138 -23.50 0.08 -6.19
N ASP A 139 -22.41 -0.36 -5.58
CA ASP A 139 -21.79 0.33 -4.44
C ASP A 139 -20.46 0.92 -4.88
N VAL A 140 -20.22 2.18 -4.53
CA VAL A 140 -19.01 2.92 -4.93
C VAL A 140 -18.14 3.20 -3.71
N ILE A 141 -16.93 2.67 -3.74
CA ILE A 141 -15.89 2.96 -2.75
C ILE A 141 -14.95 4.01 -3.35
N THR A 142 -14.96 5.21 -2.80
CA THR A 142 -14.00 6.25 -3.14
C THR A 142 -12.76 6.11 -2.27
N ILE A 143 -11.60 6.04 -2.91
CA ILE A 143 -10.28 5.83 -2.29
C ILE A 143 -9.48 7.13 -2.40
N ASN A 144 -8.98 7.61 -1.26
CA ASN A 144 -7.94 8.62 -1.22
C ASN A 144 -6.70 8.03 -0.56
N GLN A 145 -5.56 8.14 -1.21
CA GLN A 145 -4.26 7.72 -0.67
C GLN A 145 -3.20 8.75 -1.05
N LYS A 146 -2.37 9.15 -0.08
CA LYS A 146 -1.20 9.98 -0.35
C LYS A 146 -0.06 9.61 0.58
N ALA A 147 1.09 9.28 0.00
CA ALA A 147 2.34 9.09 0.74
C ALA A 147 3.02 10.44 0.97
N HIS A 148 3.34 10.74 2.23
CA HIS A 148 4.15 11.88 2.62
C HIS A 148 5.54 11.40 3.00
N ARG A 149 6.54 11.75 2.19
CA ARG A 149 7.95 11.41 2.43
C ARG A 149 8.66 12.54 3.15
N LYS A 150 9.47 12.20 4.15
CA LYS A 150 10.48 13.04 4.81
C LYS A 150 11.79 12.26 4.81
N LYS A 151 12.92 12.96 5.02
CA LYS A 151 14.28 12.43 4.89
C LYS A 151 14.46 10.99 5.42
N ASN A 152 13.92 10.69 6.61
CA ASN A 152 14.01 9.37 7.25
C ASN A 152 12.64 8.78 7.65
N ASP A 153 11.53 9.29 7.12
CA ASP A 153 10.18 8.90 7.57
C ASP A 153 9.17 8.94 6.43
N ILE A 154 8.28 7.96 6.37
CA ILE A 154 7.18 7.90 5.42
C ILE A 154 5.86 7.71 6.16
N LYS A 155 4.92 8.59 5.85
CA LYS A 155 3.55 8.52 6.37
C LYS A 155 2.57 8.40 5.22
N VAL A 156 1.87 7.28 5.14
CA VAL A 156 0.78 7.10 4.17
C VAL A 156 -0.53 7.49 4.84
N LYS A 157 -1.23 8.49 4.27
CA LYS A 157 -2.59 8.85 4.68
C LYS A 157 -3.59 8.18 3.74
N ARG A 158 -4.64 7.60 4.32
CA ARG A 158 -5.72 6.92 3.59
C ARG A 158 -7.08 7.35 4.13
N SER A 159 -8.04 7.57 3.26
CA SER A 159 -9.45 7.73 3.63
C SER A 159 -10.35 7.07 2.59
N PHE A 160 -11.47 6.54 3.07
CA PHE A 160 -12.41 5.77 2.27
C PHE A 160 -13.82 6.32 2.45
N TYR A 161 -14.59 6.31 1.37
CA TYR A 161 -16.01 6.67 1.39
C TYR A 161 -16.78 5.57 0.69
N LEU A 162 -17.86 5.11 1.30
CA LEU A 162 -18.84 4.21 0.67
C LEU A 162 -20.06 5.04 0.29
N ASN A 163 -20.39 5.08 -1.00
CA ASN A 163 -21.52 5.84 -1.54
C ASN A 163 -21.54 7.30 -1.05
N GLY A 164 -20.37 7.94 -1.01
CA GLY A 164 -20.19 9.32 -0.57
C GLY A 164 -20.10 9.53 0.96
N LYS A 165 -20.34 8.50 1.78
CA LYS A 165 -20.20 8.59 3.24
C LYS A 165 -18.85 8.06 3.70
N GLN A 166 -18.14 8.82 4.53
CA GLN A 166 -16.85 8.37 5.07
C GLN A 166 -17.00 7.11 5.92
N VAL A 167 -16.09 6.15 5.74
CA VAL A 167 -16.09 4.86 6.44
C VAL A 167 -14.70 4.47 6.93
N SER A 168 -14.66 3.62 7.96
CA SER A 168 -13.45 2.94 8.41
C SER A 168 -13.30 1.57 7.74
N ARG A 169 -12.14 0.94 7.90
CA ARG A 169 -11.89 -0.44 7.44
C ARG A 169 -12.16 -1.45 8.57
N PRO A 170 -12.63 -2.68 8.26
CA PRO A 170 -13.09 -3.12 6.95
C PRO A 170 -14.36 -2.37 6.51
N ILE A 171 -14.52 -2.15 5.21
CA ILE A 171 -15.70 -1.47 4.67
C ILE A 171 -16.87 -2.44 4.76
N LYS A 172 -18.00 -2.00 5.34
CA LYS A 172 -19.19 -2.84 5.51
C LYS A 172 -20.29 -2.39 4.58
N ILE A 173 -20.79 -3.30 3.76
CA ILE A 173 -21.92 -3.09 2.85
C ILE A 173 -23.07 -3.98 3.31
N VAL A 174 -24.25 -3.38 3.43
CA VAL A 174 -25.49 -4.09 3.77
C VAL A 174 -26.39 -4.12 2.54
N LYS A 175 -26.85 -5.31 2.16
CA LYS A 175 -27.75 -5.53 1.00
C LYS A 175 -29.08 -6.12 1.47
N GLY A 176 -30.13 -5.96 0.64
CA GLY A 176 -31.43 -6.58 0.84
C GLY A 176 -32.54 -5.80 0.16
#